data_AF-A0A1Q3V2A3-F1
#
_entry.id   AF-A0A1Q3V2A3-F1
#
_cell.length_a   1.000
_cell.length_b   1.000
_cell.length_c   1.000
_cell.angle_alpha   90.00
_cell.angle_beta   90.00
_cell.angle_gamma   90.00
#
_symmetry.space_group_name_H-M   'P 1'
#
loop_
_entity.id
_entity.type
_entity.pdbx_description
1 polymer ?
#
loop_
_entity_poly.entity_id
_entity_poly.type
_entity_poly.pdbx_seq_one_letter_code
_entity_poly.pdbx_strand_id
1 'polypeptide(L)'
;MTAAGAETTGHAFAALRDAAAAARTEGRVADAIGCYATLRQDFPDRPEPFVDSAALLAEIGSPAEAKIVLAAGRIRFPTERTIIAAQAALGDETAAAALPDEAERRFAPGHLPASADLRSDPSRTAAPSPPAPGRPPAPTDWTGARRLLAGFVSLGAAEGGGELARLRRAYGVGDRGLLDGADLSPDHLTAMLDAGFAGVDAPETTDLRTLPPAVEGEAASWALADRRGWFIARTALAPATLDGPVALAAGRAWLRAGAAALATELRSGRRCFVYRMTALAPAPVLDRLRRALRGRRLVVLCAPDAAHPAGSVTRQPDGLLVGRVPTLHAFDEARGADRIACWLAVLAAAARDEVRQPAAVEEHADQLLETA
;
A
#
# COMPACT_ATOMS: atom_id res chain seq x y z
N MET A 1 -10.08 31.61 9.60
CA MET A 1 -11.02 31.21 8.52
C MET A 1 -12.08 32.28 8.42
N THR A 2 -12.17 33.01 7.32
CA THR A 2 -13.19 34.07 7.15
C THR A 2 -14.56 33.42 6.93
N ALA A 3 -15.65 34.10 7.32
CA ALA A 3 -17.02 33.60 7.11
C ALA A 3 -17.27 33.18 5.64
N ALA A 4 -16.71 33.93 4.69
CA ALA A 4 -16.77 33.62 3.25
C ALA A 4 -16.11 32.29 2.86
N GLY A 5 -15.06 31.86 3.58
CA GLY A 5 -14.41 30.56 3.34
C GLY A 5 -15.30 29.40 3.77
N ALA A 6 -16.00 29.53 4.90
CA ALA A 6 -16.88 28.50 5.42
C ALA A 6 -18.09 28.23 4.51
N GLU A 7 -18.68 29.29 3.95
CA GLU A 7 -19.80 29.17 3.00
C GLU A 7 -19.38 28.45 1.71
N THR A 8 -18.23 28.81 1.16
CA THR A 8 -17.70 28.18 -0.07
C THR A 8 -17.45 26.68 0.13
N THR A 9 -16.86 26.29 1.26
CA THR A 9 -16.63 24.88 1.63
C THR A 9 -17.93 24.11 1.79
N GLY A 10 -18.97 24.73 2.38
CA GLY A 10 -20.29 24.11 2.53
C GLY A 10 -20.97 23.79 1.20
N HIS A 11 -20.92 24.71 0.24
CA HIS A 11 -21.50 24.51 -1.09
C HIS A 11 -20.78 23.41 -1.88
N ALA A 12 -19.44 23.37 -1.80
CA ALA A 12 -18.65 22.33 -2.47
C ALA A 12 -18.96 20.92 -1.91
N PHE A 13 -19.08 20.80 -0.59
CA PHE A 13 -19.48 19.54 0.06
C PHE A 13 -20.87 19.08 -0.39
N ALA A 14 -21.85 19.98 -0.37
CA ALA A 14 -23.22 19.67 -0.80
C ALA A 14 -23.27 19.21 -2.26
N ALA A 15 -22.60 19.94 -3.16
CA ALA A 15 -22.58 19.60 -4.59
C ALA A 15 -21.98 18.21 -4.85
N LEU A 16 -20.88 17.86 -4.19
CA LEU A 16 -20.26 16.53 -4.34
C LEU A 16 -21.14 15.42 -3.76
N ARG A 17 -21.83 15.67 -2.64
CA ARG A 17 -22.77 14.70 -2.05
C ARG A 17 -23.97 14.48 -2.94
N ASP A 18 -24.53 15.55 -3.51
CA ASP A 18 -25.66 15.46 -4.44
C ASP A 18 -25.26 14.74 -5.72
N ALA A 19 -24.05 14.97 -6.24
CA ALA A 19 -23.49 14.22 -7.36
C ALA A 19 -23.34 12.72 -7.06
N ALA A 20 -22.87 12.37 -5.86
CA ALA A 20 -22.78 10.97 -5.42
C ALA A 20 -24.15 10.30 -5.35
N ALA A 21 -25.16 11.00 -4.82
CA ALA A 21 -26.54 10.52 -4.71
C ALA A 21 -27.21 10.34 -6.09
N ALA A 22 -27.01 11.31 -7.00
CA ALA A 22 -27.48 11.21 -8.38
C ALA A 22 -26.87 10.01 -9.11
N ALA A 23 -25.53 9.84 -9.03
CA ALA A 23 -24.85 8.70 -9.61
C ALA A 23 -25.34 7.35 -9.06
N ARG A 24 -25.59 7.26 -7.74
CA ARG A 24 -26.18 6.07 -7.11
C ARG A 24 -27.57 5.76 -7.67
N THR A 25 -28.42 6.78 -7.78
CA THR A 25 -29.81 6.64 -8.29
C THR A 25 -29.84 6.18 -9.75
N GLU A 26 -28.89 6.65 -10.56
CA GLU A 26 -28.73 6.26 -11.96
C GLU A 26 -28.05 4.89 -12.14
N GLY A 27 -27.70 4.19 -11.06
CA GLY A 27 -26.98 2.90 -11.13
C GLY A 27 -25.50 3.04 -11.49
N ARG A 28 -24.96 4.26 -11.57
CA ARG A 28 -23.54 4.54 -11.80
C ARG A 28 -22.73 4.39 -10.51
N VAL A 29 -22.73 3.17 -9.97
CA VAL A 29 -22.11 2.82 -8.68
C VAL A 29 -20.65 3.26 -8.59
N ALA A 30 -19.87 3.04 -9.65
CA ALA A 30 -18.45 3.39 -9.66
C ALA A 30 -18.22 4.90 -9.48
N ASP A 31 -19.05 5.72 -10.13
CA ASP A 31 -18.96 7.18 -10.06
C ASP A 31 -19.38 7.70 -8.67
N ALA A 32 -20.40 7.08 -8.07
CA ALA A 32 -20.81 7.39 -6.70
C ALA A 32 -19.69 7.07 -5.68
N ILE A 33 -19.02 5.92 -5.81
CA ILE A 33 -17.85 5.58 -4.99
C ILE A 33 -16.73 6.60 -5.19
N GLY A 34 -16.47 7.02 -6.43
CA GLY A 34 -15.52 8.07 -6.75
C GLY A 34 -15.83 9.40 -6.05
N CYS A 35 -17.08 9.84 -6.09
CA CYS A 35 -17.53 11.06 -5.41
C CYS A 35 -17.33 10.98 -3.90
N TYR A 36 -17.66 9.84 -3.26
CA TYR A 36 -17.40 9.66 -1.83
C TYR A 36 -15.92 9.59 -1.47
N ALA A 37 -15.07 9.06 -2.36
CA ALA A 37 -13.63 9.11 -2.17
C ALA A 37 -13.13 10.56 -2.17
N THR A 38 -13.57 11.38 -3.13
CA THR A 38 -13.28 12.82 -3.16
C THR A 38 -13.79 13.54 -1.92
N LEU A 39 -15.03 13.26 -1.48
CA LEU A 39 -15.59 13.85 -0.26
C LEU A 39 -14.76 13.55 0.99
N ARG A 40 -14.26 12.32 1.16
CA ARG A 40 -13.39 11.96 2.30
C ARG A 40 -12.03 12.66 2.22
N GLN A 41 -11.53 12.93 1.03
CA GLN A 41 -10.25 13.60 0.81
C GLN A 41 -10.37 15.11 1.05
N ASP A 42 -11.40 15.75 0.49
CA ASP A 42 -11.55 17.21 0.52
C ASP A 42 -12.22 17.70 1.82
N PHE A 43 -12.97 16.84 2.50
CA PHE A 43 -13.67 17.15 3.75
C PHE A 43 -13.42 16.06 4.81
N PRO A 44 -12.15 15.83 5.19
CA PRO A 44 -11.79 14.71 6.04
C PRO A 44 -12.30 14.85 7.48
N ASP A 45 -12.74 16.05 7.89
CA ASP A 45 -13.33 16.34 9.20
C ASP A 45 -14.87 16.17 9.22
N ARG A 46 -15.44 15.63 8.14
CA ARG A 46 -16.86 15.26 8.04
C ARG A 46 -16.99 13.74 8.16
N PRO A 47 -17.78 13.21 9.11
CA PRO A 47 -18.00 11.77 9.23
C PRO A 47 -18.94 11.21 8.16
N GLU A 48 -19.82 12.03 7.60
CA GLU A 48 -20.89 11.61 6.68
C GLU A 48 -20.35 10.84 5.44
N PRO A 49 -19.27 11.28 4.76
CA PRO A 49 -18.70 10.55 3.62
C PRO A 49 -18.17 9.14 3.93
N PHE A 50 -17.82 8.86 5.19
CA PHE A 50 -17.42 7.51 5.60
C PHE A 50 -18.64 6.61 5.75
N VAL A 51 -19.69 7.12 6.39
CA VAL A 51 -20.96 6.39 6.61
C VAL A 51 -21.65 6.12 5.28
N ASP A 52 -21.83 7.16 4.45
CA ASP A 52 -22.55 7.07 3.17
C ASP A 52 -21.84 6.12 2.19
N SER A 53 -20.51 6.19 2.13
CA SER A 53 -19.72 5.29 1.29
C SER A 53 -19.77 3.84 1.75
N ALA A 54 -19.75 3.60 3.06
CA ALA A 54 -19.86 2.26 3.60
C ALA A 54 -21.24 1.66 3.35
N ALA A 55 -22.30 2.46 3.48
CA ALA A 55 -23.66 2.05 3.15
C ALA A 55 -23.79 1.65 1.66
N LEU A 56 -23.23 2.45 0.74
CA LEU A 56 -23.20 2.12 -0.69
C LEU A 56 -22.42 0.83 -0.96
N LEU A 57 -21.25 0.63 -0.34
CA LEU A 57 -20.44 -0.59 -0.50
C LEU A 57 -21.18 -1.83 0.02
N ALA A 58 -21.89 -1.71 1.13
CA ALA A 58 -22.71 -2.80 1.67
C ALA A 58 -23.87 -3.15 0.74
N GLU A 59 -24.56 -2.15 0.18
CA GLU A 59 -25.67 -2.33 -0.77
C GLU A 59 -25.24 -3.15 -2.01
N ILE A 60 -24.04 -2.90 -2.53
CA ILE A 60 -23.51 -3.61 -3.71
C ILE A 60 -22.83 -4.95 -3.36
N GLY A 61 -23.06 -5.48 -2.16
CA GLY A 61 -22.54 -6.78 -1.73
C GLY A 61 -21.04 -6.78 -1.42
N SER A 62 -20.45 -5.63 -1.08
CA SER A 62 -19.03 -5.46 -0.71
C SER A 62 -18.87 -5.10 0.79
N PRO A 63 -19.31 -5.96 1.74
CA PRO A 63 -19.32 -5.64 3.17
C PRO A 63 -17.91 -5.55 3.79
N ALA A 64 -16.93 -6.24 3.21
CA ALA A 64 -15.55 -6.19 3.69
C ALA A 64 -14.95 -4.79 3.45
N GLU A 65 -15.14 -4.24 2.25
CA GLU A 65 -14.73 -2.88 1.91
C GLU A 65 -15.49 -1.84 2.75
N ALA A 66 -16.79 -2.04 2.97
CA ALA A 66 -17.59 -1.17 3.83
C ALA A 66 -17.02 -1.10 5.26
N LYS A 67 -16.62 -2.25 5.84
CA LYS A 67 -15.96 -2.31 7.16
C LYS A 67 -14.62 -1.57 7.18
N ILE A 68 -13.82 -1.67 6.11
CA ILE A 68 -12.56 -0.93 6.01
C ILE A 68 -12.81 0.59 6.03
N VAL A 69 -13.80 1.07 5.27
CA VAL A 69 -14.14 2.50 5.24
C VAL A 69 -14.59 2.98 6.61
N LEU A 70 -15.45 2.23 7.31
CA LEU A 70 -15.89 2.61 8.66
C LEU A 70 -14.78 2.49 9.70
N ALA A 71 -13.86 1.54 9.58
CA ALA A 71 -12.69 1.45 10.46
C ALA A 71 -11.79 2.69 10.32
N ALA A 72 -11.56 3.16 9.09
CA ALA A 72 -10.86 4.41 8.85
C ALA A 72 -11.61 5.61 9.45
N GLY A 73 -12.93 5.65 9.27
CA GLY A 73 -13.79 6.65 9.90
C GLY A 73 -13.72 6.61 11.44
N ARG A 74 -13.69 5.43 12.04
CA ARG A 74 -13.64 5.21 13.50
C ARG A 74 -12.34 5.72 14.12
N ILE A 75 -11.21 5.56 13.42
CA ILE A 75 -9.92 6.11 13.84
C ILE A 75 -9.99 7.63 13.90
N ARG A 76 -10.63 8.27 12.91
CA ARG A 76 -10.70 9.73 12.80
C ARG A 76 -11.78 10.35 13.69
N PHE A 77 -12.91 9.69 13.85
CA PHE A 77 -14.04 10.14 14.66
C PHE A 77 -14.38 9.11 15.74
N PRO A 78 -13.52 8.95 16.77
CA PRO A 78 -13.65 7.91 17.78
C PRO A 78 -14.85 8.06 18.72
N THR A 79 -15.60 9.16 18.65
CA THR A 79 -16.81 9.39 19.45
C THR A 79 -18.04 9.64 18.60
N GLU A 80 -17.90 9.61 17.26
CA GLU A 80 -19.00 9.95 16.37
C GLU A 80 -20.01 8.80 16.28
N ARG A 81 -21.23 9.07 16.74
CA ARG A 81 -22.28 8.05 16.91
C ARG A 81 -22.69 7.45 15.58
N THR A 82 -22.70 8.24 14.51
CA THR A 82 -23.11 7.78 13.18
C THR A 82 -22.18 6.69 12.63
N ILE A 83 -20.86 6.83 12.83
CA ILE A 83 -19.88 5.82 12.41
C ILE A 83 -20.04 4.54 13.23
N ILE A 84 -20.20 4.66 14.55
CA ILE A 84 -20.35 3.49 15.43
C ILE A 84 -21.61 2.70 15.08
N ALA A 85 -22.73 3.40 14.89
CA ALA A 85 -23.99 2.79 14.48
C ALA A 85 -23.87 2.07 13.14
N ALA A 86 -23.16 2.67 12.17
CA ALA A 86 -22.91 2.03 10.87
C ALA A 86 -22.03 0.77 11.00
N GLN A 87 -21.03 0.76 11.90
CA GLN A 87 -20.20 -0.43 12.15
C GLN A 87 -21.01 -1.57 12.75
N ALA A 88 -21.83 -1.25 13.75
CA ALA A 88 -22.73 -2.21 14.38
C ALA A 88 -23.70 -2.84 13.35
N ALA A 89 -24.25 -2.02 12.44
CA ALA A 89 -25.15 -2.49 11.38
C ALA A 89 -24.49 -3.48 10.39
N LEU A 90 -23.16 -3.47 10.25
CA LEU A 90 -22.40 -4.43 9.43
C LEU A 90 -21.99 -5.70 10.21
N GLY A 91 -22.55 -5.92 11.39
CA GLY A 91 -22.28 -7.09 12.22
C GLY A 91 -20.94 -7.03 12.94
N ASP A 92 -20.47 -5.83 13.31
CA ASP A 92 -19.37 -5.63 14.27
C ASP A 92 -19.98 -5.34 15.66
N GLU A 93 -20.50 -6.39 16.31
CA GLU A 93 -21.17 -6.29 17.60
C GLU A 93 -20.23 -5.84 18.72
N THR A 94 -18.92 -6.11 18.58
CA THR A 94 -17.87 -5.66 19.50
C THR A 94 -17.73 -4.14 19.56
N ALA A 95 -17.99 -3.43 18.45
CA ALA A 95 -17.96 -1.97 18.41
C ALA A 95 -19.18 -1.32 19.13
N ALA A 96 -20.34 -1.99 19.11
CA ALA A 96 -21.56 -1.49 19.74
C ALA A 96 -21.53 -1.59 21.27
N ALA A 97 -20.87 -2.61 21.82
CA ALA A 97 -20.80 -2.86 23.26
C ALA A 97 -19.87 -1.90 24.02
N ALA A 98 -18.96 -1.20 23.34
CA ALA A 98 -17.97 -0.29 23.95
C ALA A 98 -18.47 1.16 24.17
N LEU A 99 -19.75 1.44 23.89
CA LEU A 99 -20.28 2.79 23.69
C LEU A 99 -20.48 3.67 24.96
N PRO A 100 -20.90 3.16 26.13
CA PRO A 100 -21.08 4.03 27.30
C PRO A 100 -19.79 4.21 28.12
N ASP A 101 -19.06 3.12 28.31
CA ASP A 101 -18.11 2.97 29.42
C ASP A 101 -16.71 3.55 29.15
N GLU A 102 -16.28 3.63 27.90
CA GLU A 102 -14.93 4.09 27.52
C GLU A 102 -14.88 5.61 27.34
N ALA A 103 -15.94 6.20 26.77
CA ALA A 103 -16.05 7.64 26.54
C ALA A 103 -16.22 8.42 27.87
N GLU A 104 -16.97 7.88 28.82
CA GLU A 104 -17.06 8.45 30.18
C GLU A 104 -15.74 8.32 30.96
N ARG A 105 -15.01 7.20 30.81
CA ARG A 105 -13.72 7.00 31.48
C ARG A 105 -12.60 7.90 30.94
N ARG A 106 -12.58 8.17 29.64
CA ARG A 106 -11.49 8.92 28.98
C ARG A 106 -11.60 10.44 29.13
N PHE A 107 -12.78 10.95 29.46
CA PHE A 107 -13.07 12.38 29.57
C PHE A 107 -13.60 12.82 30.95
N ALA A 108 -13.37 12.01 31.99
CA ALA A 108 -13.59 12.46 33.36
C ALA A 108 -12.75 13.74 33.63
N PRO A 109 -13.35 14.82 34.16
CA PRO A 109 -12.64 16.08 34.38
C PRO A 109 -11.55 15.88 35.43
N GLY A 110 -10.28 15.89 35.00
CA GLY A 110 -9.14 15.78 35.93
C GLY A 110 -7.80 15.33 35.34
N HIS A 111 -7.74 14.81 34.12
CA HIS A 111 -6.48 14.31 33.54
C HIS A 111 -6.21 14.87 32.14
N LEU A 112 -5.51 16.00 32.09
CA LEU A 112 -4.70 16.38 30.93
C LEU A 112 -3.26 16.57 31.42
N PRO A 113 -2.26 15.83 30.91
CA PRO A 113 -0.86 16.15 31.16
C PRO A 113 -0.47 17.41 30.41
N ALA A 114 0.41 18.21 31.03
CA ALA A 114 0.93 19.45 30.49
C ALA A 114 1.56 19.26 29.10
N SER A 115 1.10 20.06 28.15
CA SER A 115 1.67 20.15 26.80
C SER A 115 3.10 20.70 26.86
N ALA A 116 4.06 19.88 26.41
CA ALA A 116 5.44 20.30 26.19
C ALA A 116 5.56 21.01 24.83
N ASP A 117 6.15 22.20 24.88
CA ASP A 117 6.55 23.00 23.73
C ASP A 117 7.53 22.24 22.82
N LEU A 118 7.12 21.99 21.56
CA LEU A 118 8.02 21.64 20.48
C LEU A 118 7.78 22.59 19.30
N ARG A 119 8.63 23.62 19.23
CA ARG A 119 8.77 24.49 18.05
C ARG A 119 9.52 23.70 16.96
N SER A 120 8.81 23.33 15.90
CA SER A 120 9.43 22.87 14.65
C SER A 120 9.92 24.08 13.84
N ASP A 121 11.16 24.01 13.36
CA ASP A 121 11.81 25.02 12.50
C ASP A 121 11.10 25.10 11.13
N PRO A 122 10.52 26.26 10.74
CA PRO A 122 9.80 26.42 9.48
C PRO A 122 10.70 26.63 8.23
N SER A 123 12.02 26.50 8.35
CA SER A 123 12.95 26.94 7.30
C SER A 123 13.43 25.81 6.37
N ARG A 124 12.52 25.11 5.68
CA ARG A 124 12.88 24.23 4.54
C ARG A 124 11.78 24.08 3.50
N THR A 125 11.37 25.20 2.92
CA THR A 125 10.54 25.25 1.72
C THR A 125 11.43 24.97 0.50
N ALA A 126 11.51 23.72 0.07
CA ALA A 126 12.08 23.39 -1.24
C ALA A 126 11.10 23.87 -2.32
N ALA A 127 11.57 24.70 -3.26
CA ALA A 127 10.78 25.14 -4.40
C ALA A 127 10.30 23.94 -5.24
N PRO A 128 9.09 23.99 -5.82
CA PRO A 128 8.61 22.95 -6.72
C PRO A 128 9.60 22.81 -7.89
N SER A 129 10.18 21.62 -8.03
CA SER A 129 11.09 21.35 -9.14
C SER A 129 10.31 21.35 -10.46
N PRO A 130 10.86 21.95 -11.53
CA PRO A 130 10.21 21.93 -12.84
C PRO A 130 10.01 20.47 -13.32
N PRO A 131 8.95 20.18 -14.10
CA PRO A 131 8.71 18.85 -14.62
C PRO A 131 9.88 18.43 -15.51
N ALA A 132 10.55 17.32 -15.14
CA ALA A 132 11.66 16.80 -15.93
C ALA A 132 11.18 16.34 -17.33
N PRO A 133 11.92 16.66 -18.40
CA PRO A 133 11.59 16.22 -19.74
C PRO A 133 11.61 14.68 -19.81
N GLY A 134 10.55 14.09 -20.39
CA GLY A 134 10.41 12.65 -20.56
C GLY A 134 9.63 11.92 -19.47
N ARG A 135 9.04 12.63 -18.50
CA ARG A 135 8.14 12.01 -17.50
C ARG A 135 6.89 11.44 -18.21
N PRO A 136 6.62 10.12 -18.10
CA PRO A 136 5.38 9.56 -18.60
C PRO A 136 4.18 10.10 -17.80
N PRO A 137 3.02 10.37 -18.44
CA PRO A 137 1.84 10.77 -17.70
C PRO A 137 1.42 9.64 -16.76
N ALA A 138 1.18 9.98 -15.49
CA ALA A 138 0.54 9.07 -14.56
C ALA A 138 -0.92 8.85 -15.00
N PRO A 139 -1.51 7.67 -14.78
CA PRO A 139 -2.96 7.53 -14.89
C PRO A 139 -3.64 8.58 -14.01
N THR A 140 -4.53 9.35 -14.63
CA THR A 140 -5.31 10.41 -13.96
C THR A 140 -6.59 9.88 -13.35
N ASP A 141 -7.00 8.66 -13.70
CA ASP A 141 -8.20 8.01 -13.23
C ASP A 141 -7.89 6.85 -12.26
N TRP A 142 -8.77 6.69 -11.27
CA TRP A 142 -8.66 5.66 -10.25
C TRP A 142 -8.66 4.24 -10.84
N THR A 143 -9.52 4.00 -11.83
CA THR A 143 -9.66 2.69 -12.48
C THR A 143 -8.40 2.31 -13.25
N GLY A 144 -7.81 3.24 -13.98
CA GLY A 144 -6.51 3.07 -14.64
C GLY A 144 -5.39 2.75 -13.64
N ALA A 145 -5.30 3.50 -12.54
CA ALA A 145 -4.30 3.25 -11.49
C ALA A 145 -4.48 1.88 -10.82
N ARG A 146 -5.72 1.49 -10.48
CA ARG A 146 -6.04 0.19 -9.90
C ARG A 146 -5.63 -0.96 -10.82
N ARG A 147 -5.98 -0.87 -12.12
CA ARG A 147 -5.60 -1.88 -13.13
C ARG A 147 -4.09 -1.95 -13.31
N LEU A 148 -3.41 -0.80 -13.34
CA LEU A 148 -1.95 -0.73 -13.42
C LEU A 148 -1.32 -1.45 -12.22
N LEU A 149 -1.70 -1.07 -11.01
CA LEU A 149 -1.15 -1.61 -9.76
C LEU A 149 -1.40 -3.11 -9.61
N ALA A 150 -2.53 -3.62 -10.10
CA ALA A 150 -2.80 -5.05 -10.11
C ALA A 150 -1.72 -5.84 -10.89
N GLY A 151 -1.08 -5.24 -11.90
CA GLY A 151 -0.01 -5.82 -12.70
C GLY A 151 1.32 -6.07 -11.98
N PHE A 152 1.47 -5.58 -10.75
CA PHE A 152 2.74 -5.60 -10.02
C PHE A 152 2.69 -6.44 -8.74
N VAL A 153 3.80 -7.08 -8.41
CA VAL A 153 4.00 -7.85 -7.17
C VAL A 153 5.23 -7.31 -6.45
N SER A 154 5.11 -6.99 -5.16
CA SER A 154 6.27 -6.55 -4.38
C SER A 154 7.13 -7.75 -4.00
N LEU A 155 8.45 -7.57 -4.09
CA LEU A 155 9.47 -8.45 -3.53
C LEU A 155 10.08 -7.86 -2.24
N GLY A 156 9.39 -6.91 -1.60
CA GLY A 156 9.86 -6.18 -0.43
C GLY A 156 10.86 -5.08 -0.74
N ALA A 157 11.67 -4.72 0.26
CA ALA A 157 12.68 -3.66 0.14
C ALA A 157 13.93 -3.96 0.97
N ALA A 158 15.08 -3.38 0.58
CA ALA A 158 16.28 -3.38 1.42
C ALA A 158 16.11 -2.52 2.69
N GLU A 159 15.25 -1.50 2.62
CA GLU A 159 14.87 -0.62 3.73
C GLU A 159 13.48 -0.02 3.45
N GLY A 160 12.61 0.02 4.46
CA GLY A 160 11.32 0.69 4.35
C GLY A 160 10.30 -0.07 3.50
N GLY A 161 10.18 -1.37 3.75
CA GLY A 161 9.19 -2.23 3.09
C GLY A 161 7.75 -1.68 3.09
N GLY A 162 6.97 -2.15 2.11
CA GLY A 162 5.51 -2.00 2.15
C GLY A 162 4.95 -0.74 1.48
N GLU A 163 5.78 0.08 0.84
CA GLU A 163 5.29 1.25 0.09
C GLU A 163 4.37 0.87 -1.07
N LEU A 164 4.74 -0.15 -1.85
CA LEU A 164 3.88 -0.64 -2.92
C LEU A 164 2.58 -1.23 -2.35
N ALA A 165 2.65 -1.91 -1.20
CA ALA A 165 1.46 -2.44 -0.53
C ALA A 165 0.53 -1.30 -0.05
N ARG A 166 1.10 -0.26 0.58
CA ARG A 166 0.35 0.95 0.96
C ARG A 166 -0.29 1.62 -0.25
N LEU A 167 0.45 1.76 -1.35
CA LEU A 167 -0.07 2.31 -2.59
C LEU A 167 -1.19 1.44 -3.16
N ARG A 168 -1.02 0.12 -3.23
CA ARG A 168 -2.05 -0.83 -3.69
C ARG A 168 -3.32 -0.75 -2.85
N ARG A 169 -3.18 -0.75 -1.53
CA ARG A 169 -4.30 -0.61 -0.59
C ARG A 169 -5.03 0.71 -0.77
N ALA A 170 -4.28 1.81 -0.96
CA ALA A 170 -4.86 3.11 -1.22
C ALA A 170 -5.75 3.10 -2.47
N TYR A 171 -5.47 2.26 -3.47
CA TYR A 171 -6.27 2.11 -4.70
C TYR A 171 -7.21 0.87 -4.71
N GLY A 172 -7.45 0.24 -3.55
CA GLY A 172 -8.33 -0.94 -3.45
C GLY A 172 -7.83 -2.18 -4.21
N VAL A 173 -6.51 -2.29 -4.39
CA VAL A 173 -5.85 -3.50 -4.89
C VAL A 173 -5.44 -4.32 -3.67
N GLY A 174 -6.04 -5.50 -3.49
CA GLY A 174 -5.75 -6.35 -2.33
C GLY A 174 -4.27 -6.71 -2.22
N ASP A 175 -3.78 -6.82 -0.98
CA ASP A 175 -2.42 -7.27 -0.66
C ASP A 175 -2.30 -8.76 -0.99
N ARG A 176 -1.32 -9.14 -1.81
CA ARG A 176 -1.18 -10.54 -2.28
C ARG A 176 0.26 -11.05 -2.25
N GLY A 177 1.24 -10.19 -1.96
CA GLY A 177 2.63 -10.58 -1.91
C GLY A 177 3.01 -11.09 -0.53
N LEU A 178 3.63 -12.26 -0.45
CA LEU A 178 4.38 -12.74 0.73
C LEU A 178 5.29 -11.65 1.31
N LEU A 179 5.87 -10.85 0.40
CA LEU A 179 6.91 -9.86 0.70
C LEU A 179 6.36 -8.43 0.68
N ASP A 180 5.03 -8.26 0.65
CA ASP A 180 4.38 -6.97 0.80
C ASP A 180 4.67 -6.43 2.22
N GLY A 181 5.69 -5.58 2.36
CA GLY A 181 6.12 -5.08 3.67
C GLY A 181 7.33 -5.77 4.28
N ALA A 182 7.96 -6.71 3.57
CA ALA A 182 9.16 -7.36 4.06
C ALA A 182 10.39 -6.46 3.87
N ASP A 183 11.21 -6.36 4.92
CA ASP A 183 12.57 -5.81 4.85
C ASP A 183 13.55 -6.98 4.64
N LEU A 184 14.27 -6.95 3.51
CA LEU A 184 15.23 -7.97 3.09
C LEU A 184 16.26 -7.38 2.13
N SER A 185 17.53 -7.75 2.34
CA SER A 185 18.63 -7.37 1.45
C SER A 185 18.49 -8.07 0.09
N PRO A 186 19.14 -7.57 -0.97
CA PRO A 186 19.13 -8.22 -2.28
C PRO A 186 19.66 -9.67 -2.23
N ASP A 187 20.67 -9.91 -1.38
CA ASP A 187 21.27 -11.23 -1.22
C ASP A 187 20.32 -12.21 -0.50
N HIS A 188 19.59 -11.75 0.51
CA HIS A 188 18.58 -12.56 1.16
C HIS A 188 17.37 -12.84 0.25
N LEU A 189 16.93 -11.85 -0.53
CA LEU A 189 15.89 -12.05 -1.55
C LEU A 189 16.34 -13.09 -2.58
N THR A 190 17.58 -12.99 -3.06
CA THR A 190 18.17 -13.95 -4.01
C THR A 190 18.17 -15.36 -3.41
N ALA A 191 18.69 -15.53 -2.18
CA ALA A 191 18.73 -16.82 -1.51
C ALA A 191 17.33 -17.44 -1.32
N MET A 192 16.34 -16.62 -0.97
CA MET A 192 14.96 -17.06 -0.79
C MET A 192 14.30 -17.48 -2.11
N LEU A 193 14.57 -16.75 -3.21
CA LEU A 193 14.11 -17.09 -4.55
C LEU A 193 14.75 -18.40 -5.05
N ASP A 194 16.06 -18.57 -4.85
CA ASP A 194 16.79 -19.79 -5.21
C ASP A 194 16.28 -21.00 -4.43
N ALA A 195 15.95 -20.82 -3.15
CA ALA A 195 15.36 -21.85 -2.30
C ALA A 195 13.86 -22.10 -2.60
N GLY A 196 13.23 -21.34 -3.50
CA GLY A 196 11.81 -21.47 -3.81
C GLY A 196 10.90 -21.30 -2.58
N PHE A 197 11.30 -20.47 -1.62
CA PHE A 197 10.61 -20.25 -0.34
C PHE A 197 10.51 -21.50 0.56
N ALA A 198 11.34 -22.52 0.35
CA ALA A 198 11.33 -23.72 1.17
C ALA A 198 11.53 -23.40 2.66
N GLY A 199 10.58 -23.86 3.48
CA GLY A 199 10.60 -23.70 4.93
C GLY A 199 10.36 -22.27 5.42
N VAL A 200 9.82 -21.35 4.62
CA VAL A 200 9.50 -19.98 5.07
C VAL A 200 8.47 -19.93 6.20
N ASP A 201 7.62 -20.95 6.36
CA ASP A 201 6.63 -21.06 7.44
C ASP A 201 6.92 -22.19 8.45
N ALA A 202 8.11 -22.81 8.40
CA ALA A 202 8.41 -23.94 9.29
C ALA A 202 8.58 -23.47 10.75
N PRO A 203 8.17 -24.28 11.76
CA PRO A 203 8.30 -23.88 13.16
C PRO A 203 9.76 -23.61 13.56
N GLU A 204 10.71 -24.29 12.93
CA GLU A 204 12.13 -24.21 13.25
C GLU A 204 12.76 -22.92 12.71
N THR A 205 12.20 -22.37 11.64
CA THR A 205 12.73 -21.22 10.89
C THR A 205 11.91 -19.94 11.08
N THR A 206 10.69 -20.01 11.60
CA THR A 206 9.82 -18.83 11.76
C THR A 206 9.73 -18.42 13.23
N ASP A 207 9.98 -17.14 13.49
CA ASP A 207 9.89 -16.54 14.82
C ASP A 207 8.89 -15.37 14.83
N LEU A 208 8.22 -15.16 15.97
CA LEU A 208 7.33 -14.00 16.18
C LEU A 208 8.07 -12.94 17.00
N ARG A 209 8.09 -11.71 16.51
CA ARG A 209 8.73 -10.57 17.17
C ARG A 209 7.74 -9.43 17.33
N THR A 210 7.90 -8.66 18.39
CA THR A 210 7.25 -7.35 18.49
C THR A 210 8.19 -6.32 17.88
N LEU A 211 7.71 -5.57 16.89
CA LEU A 211 8.42 -4.42 16.38
C LEU A 211 7.82 -3.14 16.95
N PRO A 212 8.67 -2.13 17.25
CA PRO A 212 8.17 -0.82 17.62
C PRO A 212 7.36 -0.21 16.45
N PRO A 213 6.52 0.79 16.76
CA PRO A 213 5.84 1.61 15.76
C PRO A 213 6.80 2.04 14.64
N ALA A 214 6.39 1.96 13.39
CA ALA A 214 7.24 2.38 12.27
C ALA A 214 7.28 3.91 12.14
N VAL A 215 6.20 4.57 12.57
CA VAL A 215 6.10 6.02 12.70
C VAL A 215 5.53 6.40 14.06
N GLU A 216 5.79 7.64 14.48
CA GLU A 216 5.20 8.19 15.69
C GLU A 216 3.67 8.13 15.65
N GLY A 217 3.05 7.64 16.72
CA GLY A 217 1.60 7.46 16.83
C GLY A 217 1.07 6.12 16.34
N GLU A 218 1.86 5.30 15.64
CA GLU A 218 1.46 3.91 15.37
C GLU A 218 1.58 3.04 16.64
N ALA A 219 0.80 1.95 16.70
CA ALA A 219 0.97 0.93 17.72
C ALA A 219 2.14 -0.01 17.35
N ALA A 220 2.72 -0.67 18.36
CA ALA A 220 3.62 -1.79 18.11
C ALA A 220 2.89 -2.87 17.29
N SER A 221 3.63 -3.55 16.40
CA SER A 221 3.07 -4.57 15.53
C SER A 221 3.76 -5.90 15.75
N TRP A 222 3.03 -7.01 15.62
CA TRP A 222 3.65 -8.30 15.44
C TRP A 222 4.38 -8.35 14.10
N ALA A 223 5.53 -9.02 14.06
CA ALA A 223 6.28 -9.31 12.85
C ALA A 223 6.76 -10.75 12.86
N LEU A 224 6.76 -11.37 11.69
CA LEU A 224 7.32 -12.68 11.47
C LEU A 224 8.74 -12.52 10.95
N ALA A 225 9.69 -13.16 11.62
CA ALA A 225 11.09 -13.14 11.25
C ALA A 225 11.54 -14.54 10.84
N ASP A 226 12.25 -14.63 9.72
CA ASP A 226 12.94 -15.85 9.35
C ASP A 226 14.26 -15.95 10.13
N ARG A 227 14.46 -17.04 10.87
CA ARG A 227 15.64 -17.28 11.72
C ARG A 227 16.93 -17.48 10.93
N ARG A 228 16.86 -17.76 9.63
CA ARG A 228 18.03 -17.76 8.73
C ARG A 228 18.43 -16.34 8.34
N GLY A 229 17.66 -15.33 8.77
CA GLY A 229 17.90 -13.92 8.52
C GLY A 229 17.34 -13.43 7.20
N TRP A 230 16.52 -14.22 6.50
CA TRP A 230 16.06 -13.87 5.15
C TRP A 230 15.19 -12.63 5.10
N PHE A 231 14.22 -12.52 6.02
CA PHE A 231 13.29 -11.40 6.03
C PHE A 231 12.70 -11.16 7.42
N ILE A 232 12.16 -9.95 7.58
CA ILE A 232 11.20 -9.61 8.64
C ILE A 232 9.97 -9.02 7.96
N ALA A 233 8.80 -9.62 8.20
CA ALA A 233 7.53 -9.18 7.64
C ALA A 233 6.61 -8.67 8.76
N ARG A 234 6.29 -7.37 8.73
CA ARG A 234 5.30 -6.77 9.63
C ARG A 234 3.91 -7.34 9.32
N THR A 235 3.19 -7.73 10.36
CA THR A 235 1.78 -8.11 10.25
C THR A 235 0.89 -6.89 10.53
N ALA A 236 -0.36 -6.94 10.09
CA ALA A 236 -1.36 -5.93 10.45
C ALA A 236 -1.90 -6.11 11.89
N LEU A 237 -1.42 -7.12 12.62
CA LEU A 237 -1.91 -7.48 13.96
C LEU A 237 -1.06 -6.79 15.02
N ALA A 238 -1.72 -6.22 16.02
CA ALA A 238 -1.06 -5.60 17.16
C ALA A 238 -0.93 -6.60 18.32
N PRO A 239 0.15 -6.56 19.12
CA PRO A 239 0.28 -7.37 20.35
C PRO A 239 -0.86 -7.19 21.33
N ALA A 240 -1.49 -6.01 21.35
CA ALA A 240 -2.66 -5.73 22.19
C ALA A 240 -3.94 -6.47 21.74
N THR A 241 -3.98 -6.97 20.50
CA THR A 241 -5.19 -7.56 19.90
C THR A 241 -5.18 -9.08 19.85
N LEU A 242 -4.00 -9.70 19.89
CA LEU A 242 -3.88 -11.14 19.68
C LEU A 242 -2.71 -11.72 20.48
N ASP A 243 -2.99 -12.80 21.20
CA ASP A 243 -1.99 -13.58 21.92
C ASP A 243 -0.89 -14.13 21.00
N GLY A 244 0.33 -14.21 21.51
CA GLY A 244 1.54 -14.53 20.73
C GLY A 244 1.44 -15.86 19.98
N PRO A 245 1.17 -16.99 20.64
CA PRO A 245 0.93 -18.29 19.99
C PRO A 245 -0.09 -18.24 18.86
N VAL A 246 -1.21 -17.53 19.04
CA VAL A 246 -2.26 -17.40 18.02
C VAL A 246 -1.76 -16.55 16.85
N ALA A 247 -1.07 -15.44 17.13
CA ALA A 247 -0.46 -14.59 16.12
C ALA A 247 0.61 -15.33 15.31
N LEU A 248 1.43 -16.18 15.94
CA LEU A 248 2.42 -17.00 15.26
C LEU A 248 1.76 -18.05 14.36
N ALA A 249 0.72 -18.74 14.84
CA ALA A 249 -0.01 -19.73 14.03
C ALA A 249 -0.67 -19.08 12.80
N ALA A 250 -1.38 -17.96 13.00
CA ALA A 250 -2.00 -17.19 11.92
C ALA A 250 -0.95 -16.64 10.94
N GLY A 251 0.15 -16.11 11.47
CA GLY A 251 1.25 -15.60 10.68
C GLY A 251 1.92 -16.66 9.81
N ARG A 252 2.15 -17.86 10.34
CA ARG A 252 2.70 -18.99 9.57
C ARG A 252 1.75 -19.46 8.47
N ALA A 253 0.44 -19.50 8.75
CA ALA A 253 -0.55 -19.80 7.72
C ALA A 253 -0.53 -18.74 6.59
N TRP A 254 -0.42 -17.46 6.95
CA TRP A 254 -0.25 -16.37 5.99
C TRP A 254 1.04 -16.51 5.16
N LEU A 255 2.18 -16.81 5.79
CA LEU A 255 3.45 -17.05 5.10
C LEU A 255 3.35 -18.21 4.10
N ARG A 256 2.73 -19.33 4.49
CA ARG A 256 2.52 -20.48 3.60
C ARG A 256 1.68 -20.10 2.37
N ALA A 257 0.56 -19.42 2.59
CA ALA A 257 -0.32 -18.99 1.52
C ALA A 257 0.37 -17.97 0.60
N GLY A 258 1.08 -17.00 1.18
CA GLY A 258 1.87 -16.00 0.45
C GLY A 258 2.97 -16.63 -0.40
N ALA A 259 3.72 -17.59 0.16
CA ALA A 259 4.77 -18.30 -0.55
C ALA A 259 4.22 -19.09 -1.74
N ALA A 260 3.12 -19.81 -1.56
CA ALA A 260 2.45 -20.53 -2.64
C ALA A 260 1.92 -19.59 -3.74
N ALA A 261 1.35 -18.45 -3.35
CA ALA A 261 0.87 -17.43 -4.29
C ALA A 261 2.02 -16.81 -5.08
N LEU A 262 3.10 -16.39 -4.40
CA LEU A 262 4.28 -15.81 -5.05
C LEU A 262 4.98 -16.80 -5.98
N ALA A 263 5.12 -18.06 -5.58
CA ALA A 263 5.65 -19.12 -6.43
C ALA A 263 4.77 -19.34 -7.68
N THR A 264 3.46 -19.17 -7.57
CA THR A 264 2.54 -19.26 -8.71
C THR A 264 2.69 -18.05 -9.65
N GLU A 265 2.82 -16.85 -9.12
CA GLU A 265 3.07 -15.64 -9.93
C GLU A 265 4.43 -15.69 -10.63
N LEU A 266 5.48 -16.18 -9.96
CA LEU A 266 6.80 -16.39 -10.55
C LEU A 266 6.77 -17.40 -11.69
N ARG A 267 5.91 -18.43 -11.61
CA ARG A 267 5.72 -19.40 -12.69
C ARG A 267 4.89 -18.83 -13.85
N SER A 268 3.88 -18.03 -13.55
CA SER A 268 2.98 -17.47 -14.58
C SER A 268 3.70 -16.46 -15.49
N GLY A 269 4.60 -15.65 -14.92
CA GLY A 269 5.28 -14.55 -15.64
C GLY A 269 4.36 -13.42 -16.09
N ARG A 270 3.09 -13.44 -15.69
CA ARG A 270 2.10 -12.45 -16.08
C ARG A 270 2.26 -11.12 -15.35
N ARG A 271 3.06 -11.11 -14.28
CA ARG A 271 3.28 -9.94 -13.42
C ARG A 271 4.68 -9.38 -13.59
N CYS A 272 4.79 -8.09 -13.32
CA CYS A 272 6.06 -7.42 -13.14
C CYS A 272 6.41 -7.40 -11.65
N PHE A 273 7.63 -7.77 -11.30
CA PHE A 273 8.10 -7.79 -9.92
C PHE A 273 8.77 -6.46 -9.58
N VAL A 274 8.50 -5.96 -8.38
CA VAL A 274 9.02 -4.67 -7.90
C VAL A 274 9.84 -4.91 -6.65
N TYR A 275 11.10 -4.49 -6.69
CA TYR A 275 11.98 -4.52 -5.52
C TYR A 275 12.53 -3.12 -5.25
N ARG A 276 12.48 -2.68 -3.99
CA ARG A 276 12.91 -1.34 -3.60
C ARG A 276 14.24 -1.37 -2.84
N MET A 277 15.10 -0.40 -3.13
CA MET A 277 16.37 -0.18 -2.43
C MET A 277 16.64 1.32 -2.29
N THR A 278 17.39 1.72 -1.27
CA THR A 278 17.72 3.15 -1.05
C THR A 278 18.66 3.66 -2.14
N ALA A 279 19.64 2.84 -2.51
CA ALA A 279 20.58 3.07 -3.60
C ALA A 279 20.66 1.85 -4.51
N LEU A 280 20.98 2.06 -5.78
CA LEU A 280 21.10 0.98 -6.76
C LEU A 280 22.26 0.06 -6.38
N ALA A 281 21.99 -1.25 -6.26
CA ALA A 281 23.01 -2.24 -5.96
C ALA A 281 24.01 -2.39 -7.13
N PRO A 282 25.25 -2.85 -6.87
CA PRO A 282 26.22 -3.15 -7.92
C PRO A 282 25.68 -4.17 -8.94
N ALA A 283 26.11 -4.07 -10.19
CA ALA A 283 25.66 -4.95 -11.28
C ALA A 283 25.71 -6.45 -10.95
N PRO A 284 26.77 -7.00 -10.33
CA PRO A 284 26.80 -8.43 -9.97
C PRO A 284 25.67 -8.87 -9.03
N VAL A 285 25.20 -7.98 -8.15
CA VAL A 285 24.08 -8.24 -7.23
C VAL A 285 22.76 -8.26 -7.99
N LEU A 286 22.56 -7.28 -8.89
CA LEU A 286 21.37 -7.21 -9.74
C LEU A 286 21.30 -8.40 -10.70
N ASP A 287 22.43 -8.84 -11.25
CA ASP A 287 22.52 -10.01 -12.12
C ASP A 287 22.15 -11.31 -11.39
N ARG A 288 22.59 -11.47 -10.13
CA ARG A 288 22.18 -12.60 -9.29
C ARG A 288 20.67 -12.59 -9.04
N LEU A 289 20.13 -11.44 -8.66
CA LEU A 289 18.69 -11.29 -8.39
C LEU A 289 17.85 -11.59 -9.64
N ARG A 290 18.26 -11.10 -10.81
CA ARG A 290 17.61 -11.39 -12.09
C ARG A 290 17.65 -12.87 -12.46
N ARG A 291 18.81 -13.53 -12.26
CA ARG A 291 18.95 -14.97 -12.50
C ARG A 291 18.05 -15.78 -11.56
N ALA A 292 17.95 -15.40 -10.29
CA ALA A 292 17.03 -16.03 -9.34
C ALA A 292 15.56 -15.85 -9.75
N LEU A 293 15.22 -14.72 -10.37
CA LEU A 293 13.92 -14.50 -11.01
C LEU A 293 13.76 -15.22 -12.36
N ARG A 294 14.75 -15.97 -12.86
CA ARG A 294 14.67 -16.76 -14.10
C ARG A 294 14.19 -15.94 -15.31
N GLY A 295 14.71 -14.72 -15.44
CA GLY A 295 14.36 -13.82 -16.55
C GLY A 295 12.98 -13.17 -16.45
N ARG A 296 12.25 -13.32 -15.32
CA ARG A 296 11.02 -12.57 -15.11
C ARG A 296 11.31 -11.08 -14.98
N ARG A 297 10.31 -10.28 -15.34
CA ARG A 297 10.40 -8.82 -15.34
C ARG A 297 10.61 -8.29 -13.93
N LEU A 298 11.68 -7.51 -13.77
CA LEU A 298 12.03 -6.85 -12.52
C LEU A 298 12.11 -5.34 -12.76
N VAL A 299 11.47 -4.59 -11.89
CA VAL A 299 11.67 -3.15 -11.72
C VAL A 299 12.33 -2.93 -10.38
N VAL A 300 13.49 -2.29 -10.41
CA VAL A 300 14.20 -1.86 -9.20
C VAL A 300 13.86 -0.40 -8.93
N LEU A 301 13.29 -0.13 -7.77
CA LEU A 301 12.95 1.22 -7.34
C LEU A 301 14.04 1.77 -6.42
N CYS A 302 14.56 2.94 -6.76
CA CYS A 302 15.60 3.64 -5.99
C CYS A 302 15.16 5.05 -5.63
N ALA A 303 15.83 5.65 -4.64
CA ALA A 303 15.68 7.08 -4.37
C ALA A 303 16.10 7.91 -5.60
N PRO A 304 15.44 9.06 -5.86
CA PRO A 304 15.85 9.97 -6.92
C PRO A 304 17.20 10.62 -6.60
N ASP A 305 17.95 10.94 -7.64
CA ASP A 305 19.23 11.64 -7.56
C ASP A 305 19.29 12.79 -8.58
N ALA A 306 20.37 13.58 -8.57
CA ALA A 306 20.51 14.73 -9.46
C ALA A 306 20.49 14.37 -10.95
N ALA A 307 20.95 13.17 -11.30
CA ALA A 307 20.97 12.69 -12.68
C ALA A 307 19.63 12.02 -13.08
N HIS A 308 18.90 11.48 -12.11
CA HIS A 308 17.67 10.72 -12.32
C HIS A 308 16.58 11.25 -11.39
N PRO A 309 15.80 12.26 -11.82
CA PRO A 309 14.78 12.88 -11.00
C PRO A 309 13.63 11.92 -10.68
N ALA A 310 12.81 12.27 -9.69
CA ALA A 310 11.63 11.51 -9.31
C ALA A 310 10.67 11.28 -10.50
N GLY A 311 10.18 10.06 -10.65
CA GLY A 311 9.33 9.64 -11.76
C GLY A 311 10.10 9.18 -13.01
N SER A 312 11.44 9.27 -13.03
CA SER A 312 12.24 8.77 -14.15
C SER A 312 12.39 7.24 -14.14
N VAL A 313 12.54 6.66 -15.33
CA VAL A 313 12.83 5.25 -15.53
C VAL A 313 13.97 5.13 -16.52
N THR A 314 15.01 4.40 -16.14
CA THR A 314 16.15 4.08 -16.99
C THR A 314 16.14 2.60 -17.31
N ARG A 315 16.33 2.26 -18.59
CA ARG A 315 16.52 0.88 -19.03
C ARG A 315 18.01 0.59 -19.08
N GLN A 316 18.43 -0.44 -18.36
CA GLN A 316 19.79 -0.95 -18.42
C GLN A 316 19.99 -1.79 -19.70
N PRO A 317 21.24 -2.00 -20.18
CA PRO A 317 21.52 -2.75 -21.41
C PRO A 317 20.95 -4.17 -21.42
N ASP A 318 20.84 -4.78 -20.24
CA ASP A 318 20.31 -6.10 -20.00
C ASP A 318 18.76 -6.14 -19.91
N GLY A 319 18.09 -5.00 -20.10
CA GLY A 319 16.63 -4.85 -20.02
C GLY A 319 16.09 -4.61 -18.61
N LEU A 320 16.93 -4.50 -17.57
CA LEU A 320 16.47 -4.14 -16.22
C LEU A 320 15.91 -2.72 -16.22
N LEU A 321 14.74 -2.53 -15.63
CA LEU A 321 14.16 -1.21 -15.43
C LEU A 321 14.52 -0.69 -14.04
N VAL A 322 15.12 0.49 -14.00
CA VAL A 322 15.43 1.20 -12.75
C VAL A 322 14.55 2.43 -12.68
N GLY A 323 13.59 2.42 -11.75
CA GLY A 323 12.68 3.52 -11.50
C GLY A 323 13.16 4.38 -10.33
N ARG A 324 12.97 5.70 -10.43
CA ARG A 324 13.29 6.64 -9.36
C ARG A 324 12.04 7.15 -8.69
N VAL A 325 11.85 6.80 -7.43
CA VAL A 325 10.66 7.19 -6.67
C VAL A 325 11.05 7.76 -5.32
N PRO A 326 10.40 8.85 -4.89
CA PRO A 326 10.55 9.32 -3.53
C PRO A 326 9.92 8.31 -2.56
N THR A 327 10.41 8.33 -1.32
CA THR A 327 9.84 7.53 -0.24
C THR A 327 8.43 7.97 0.13
N LEU A 328 7.49 7.02 0.22
CA LEU A 328 6.18 7.22 0.82
C LEU A 328 6.29 7.07 2.35
N HIS A 329 7.06 7.94 2.99
CA HIS A 329 7.02 8.12 4.46
C HIS A 329 5.86 9.04 4.80
N ALA A 330 4.92 8.54 5.61
CA ALA A 330 3.70 9.19 6.09
C ALA A 330 2.87 9.83 4.95
N PHE A 331 1.58 9.52 4.86
CA PHE A 331 0.70 10.24 3.94
C PHE A 331 0.49 11.67 4.48
N ASP A 332 1.50 12.52 4.35
CA ASP A 332 1.33 13.97 4.37
C ASP A 332 0.51 14.31 3.12
N GLU A 333 -0.76 14.67 3.31
CA GLU A 333 -1.76 14.81 2.24
C GLU A 333 -1.28 15.70 1.09
N ALA A 334 -0.55 16.78 1.39
CA ALA A 334 -0.06 17.73 0.39
C ALA A 334 1.11 17.17 -0.44
N ARG A 335 2.05 16.44 0.20
CA ARG A 335 3.22 15.86 -0.47
C ARG A 335 2.96 14.46 -1.03
N GLY A 336 1.89 13.81 -0.57
CA GLY A 336 1.51 12.45 -0.94
C GLY A 336 1.16 12.34 -2.42
N ALA A 337 0.38 13.30 -2.94
CA ALA A 337 -0.09 13.27 -4.33
C ALA A 337 1.05 13.25 -5.35
N ASP A 338 2.05 14.13 -5.21
CA ASP A 338 3.21 14.18 -6.12
C ASP A 338 4.04 12.91 -6.08
N ARG A 339 4.24 12.35 -4.88
CA ARG A 339 4.99 11.10 -4.69
C ARG A 339 4.25 9.92 -5.30
N ILE A 340 2.95 9.81 -5.08
CA ILE A 340 2.07 8.80 -5.70
C ILE A 340 2.12 8.91 -7.21
N ALA A 341 2.03 10.13 -7.76
CA ALA A 341 2.13 10.37 -9.20
C ALA A 341 3.51 9.93 -9.76
N CYS A 342 4.60 10.07 -9.00
CA CYS A 342 5.92 9.55 -9.41
C CYS A 342 5.93 8.02 -9.45
N TRP A 343 5.38 7.37 -8.42
CA TRP A 343 5.23 5.92 -8.38
C TRP A 343 4.42 5.39 -9.56
N LEU A 344 3.23 5.94 -9.79
CA LEU A 344 2.36 5.52 -10.87
C LEU A 344 2.98 5.76 -12.25
N ALA A 345 3.73 6.86 -12.45
CA ALA A 345 4.44 7.12 -13.69
C ALA A 345 5.53 6.04 -13.97
N VAL A 346 6.32 5.69 -12.95
CA VAL A 346 7.35 4.64 -13.06
C VAL A 346 6.73 3.28 -13.39
N LEU A 347 5.67 2.90 -12.68
CA LEU A 347 4.96 1.65 -12.94
C LEU A 347 4.31 1.65 -14.33
N ALA A 348 3.73 2.76 -14.77
CA ALA A 348 3.14 2.89 -16.10
C ALA A 348 4.18 2.81 -17.23
N ALA A 349 5.40 3.30 -16.99
CA ALA A 349 6.52 3.12 -17.92
C ALA A 349 6.95 1.65 -17.99
N ALA A 350 7.07 0.99 -16.84
CA ALA A 350 7.43 -0.42 -16.78
C ALA A 350 6.39 -1.34 -17.45
N ALA A 351 5.10 -1.04 -17.28
CA ALA A 351 4.02 -1.77 -17.96
C ALA A 351 4.03 -1.55 -19.48
N ARG A 352 4.53 -0.41 -19.99
CA ARG A 352 4.63 -0.16 -21.43
C ARG A 352 5.82 -0.84 -22.09
N ASP A 353 6.92 -1.04 -21.36
CA ASP A 353 8.07 -1.80 -21.88
C ASP A 353 7.67 -3.25 -22.22
N GLU A 354 6.67 -3.80 -21.52
CA GLU A 354 6.07 -5.11 -21.81
C GLU A 354 5.58 -5.24 -23.25
N VAL A 355 4.92 -4.20 -23.78
CA VAL A 355 4.35 -4.23 -25.14
C VAL A 355 5.45 -4.22 -26.21
N ARG A 356 6.64 -3.74 -25.86
CA ARG A 356 7.76 -3.54 -26.80
C ARG A 356 8.73 -4.70 -26.85
N GLN A 357 8.69 -5.63 -25.91
CA GLN A 357 9.47 -6.86 -26.00
C GLN A 357 8.63 -7.87 -26.80
N PRO A 358 8.87 -8.05 -28.11
CA PRO A 358 8.22 -9.12 -28.85
C PRO A 358 8.52 -10.43 -28.13
N ALA A 359 7.52 -11.31 -28.06
CA ALA A 359 7.59 -12.56 -27.32
C ALA A 359 8.76 -13.43 -27.82
N ALA A 360 9.96 -13.22 -27.27
CA ALA A 360 11.10 -14.14 -27.35
C ALA A 360 10.83 -15.48 -26.64
N VAL A 361 9.55 -15.75 -26.33
CA VAL A 361 9.02 -16.97 -25.72
C VAL A 361 8.60 -17.97 -26.80
N GLU A 362 8.29 -17.55 -28.03
CA GLU A 362 8.02 -18.51 -29.11
C GLU A 362 9.31 -19.23 -29.55
N GLU A 363 10.46 -18.55 -29.57
CA GLU A 363 11.72 -19.15 -30.02
C GLU A 363 12.32 -20.18 -29.02
N HIS A 364 11.92 -20.14 -27.74
CA HIS A 364 12.36 -21.13 -26.73
C HIS A 364 11.41 -22.35 -26.63
N ALA A 365 10.16 -22.22 -27.08
CA ALA A 365 9.22 -23.34 -27.14
C ALA A 365 9.58 -24.30 -28.29
N ASP A 366 10.02 -23.76 -29.43
CA ASP A 366 10.49 -24.57 -30.57
C ASP A 366 11.82 -25.26 -30.27
N GLN A 367 12.74 -24.59 -29.53
CA GLN A 367 14.03 -25.19 -29.15
C GLN A 367 13.90 -26.35 -28.15
N LEU A 368 12.84 -26.38 -27.33
CA LEU A 368 12.53 -27.50 -26.42
C LEU A 368 11.73 -28.62 -27.11
N LEU A 369 11.09 -28.35 -28.25
CA LEU A 369 10.44 -29.37 -29.08
C LEU A 369 11.40 -30.04 -30.07
N GLU A 370 12.52 -29.40 -30.43
CA GLU A 370 13.58 -30.02 -31.25
C GLU A 370 14.57 -30.89 -30.45
N THR A 371 14.54 -30.82 -29.11
CA THR A 371 15.41 -31.62 -28.23
C THR A 371 14.69 -32.71 -27.43
N ALA A 372 13.39 -32.94 -27.69
CA ALA A 372 12.58 -34.03 -27.16
C ALA A 372 12.14 -34.96 -28.30
#